data_AF-A0A293MAU4-F1
#
_entry.id   AF-A0A293MAU4-F1
#
_cell.length_a   1.000
_cell.length_b   1.000
_cell.length_c   1.000
_cell.angle_alpha   90.00
_cell.angle_beta   90.00
_cell.angle_gamma   90.00
#
_symmetry.space_group_name_H-M   'P 1'
#
loop_
_entity.id
_entity.type
_entity.pdbx_description
1 polymer ?
#
loop_
_entity_poly.entity_id
_entity_poly.type
_entity_poly.pdbx_seq_one_letter_code
_entity_poly.pdbx_strand_id
1 'polypeptide(L)'
;MAGVARLLSSSVTLIGKIATSPTTNITKATPVLPTGHLHCFRSTSFFAKVTAEQLWKSVTSVSNAGRKRGRASGHSRKQSKDLNRGQVIGHGKINMVWPGLNAPVIRGKEVVERVELPPDKEREERILKLREEMQGFRPLKLSPLERGWSGSRMPGRSIGPPDPVGERTYENFDTVVVELQMVTRMTGTFGRVRRHKAVGVVGNGNGLVGFASGKSAEAKAALSQAENLLRPRRH
;
A
#
# COMPACT_ATOMS: atom_id res chain seq x y z
N MET A 1 49.63 4.34 27.93
CA MET A 1 50.02 4.00 29.31
C MET A 1 48.74 3.76 30.11
N ALA A 2 48.61 2.55 30.66
CA ALA A 2 47.72 2.02 31.73
C ALA A 2 46.45 2.79 32.15
N GLY A 3 45.29 2.22 32.47
CA GLY A 3 44.88 0.85 32.81
C GLY A 3 43.35 0.84 33.00
N VAL A 4 42.65 -0.22 32.59
CA VAL A 4 42.17 -1.34 33.44
C VAL A 4 41.01 -0.99 34.41
N ALA A 5 39.86 -1.58 34.06
CA ALA A 5 38.78 -2.14 34.90
C ALA A 5 37.93 -1.25 35.82
N ARG A 6 36.60 -1.41 35.66
CA ARG A 6 35.68 -1.83 36.75
C ARG A 6 34.37 -2.37 36.18
N LEU A 7 34.10 -3.64 36.48
CA LEU A 7 32.86 -4.39 36.29
C LEU A 7 32.03 -4.29 37.59
N LEU A 8 30.73 -4.05 37.49
CA LEU A 8 29.68 -4.40 38.47
C LEU A 8 28.38 -4.58 37.66
N SER A 9 27.99 -5.79 37.24
CA SER A 9 27.30 -6.88 37.97
C SER A 9 25.87 -6.54 38.44
N SER A 10 24.87 -7.18 37.81
CA SER A 10 23.61 -7.62 38.43
C SER A 10 22.80 -8.46 37.44
N SER A 11 23.20 -9.72 37.25
CA SER A 11 22.33 -10.74 36.67
C SER A 11 21.62 -11.48 37.80
N VAL A 12 20.28 -11.46 37.72
CA VAL A 12 19.34 -12.16 38.60
C VAL A 12 19.52 -13.67 38.44
N THR A 13 19.85 -14.34 39.54
CA THR A 13 19.97 -15.80 39.65
C THR A 13 18.60 -16.43 39.91
N LEU A 14 18.13 -17.28 38.99
CA LEU A 14 17.05 -18.23 39.25
C LEU A 14 17.67 -19.64 39.35
N ILE A 15 17.63 -20.18 40.56
CA ILE A 15 18.21 -21.46 40.95
C ILE A 15 17.23 -22.57 40.54
N GLY A 16 17.55 -23.30 39.47
CA GLY A 16 16.92 -24.57 39.12
C GLY A 16 17.81 -25.72 39.58
N LYS A 17 17.34 -26.50 40.56
CA LYS A 17 18.04 -27.68 41.09
C LYS A 17 18.03 -28.79 40.03
N ILE A 18 19.21 -29.31 39.67
CA ILE A 18 19.36 -30.54 38.89
C ILE A 18 20.03 -31.58 39.80
N ALA A 19 19.41 -32.75 39.89
CA ALA A 19 19.84 -33.87 40.72
C ALA A 19 21.21 -34.40 40.28
N THR A 20 22.04 -34.74 41.27
CA THR A 20 23.37 -35.35 41.09
C THR A 20 23.30 -36.87 41.06
N SER A 21 24.01 -37.49 40.13
CA SER A 21 24.56 -38.84 40.30
C SER A 21 26.03 -38.85 39.85
N PRO A 22 26.95 -39.49 40.61
CA PRO A 22 28.38 -39.44 40.33
C PRO A 22 28.82 -40.61 39.44
N THR A 23 29.72 -40.35 38.48
CA THR A 23 30.86 -41.23 38.14
C THR A 23 31.70 -40.64 37.01
N THR A 24 32.93 -40.24 37.37
CA THR A 24 34.21 -40.42 36.66
C THR A 24 34.20 -40.48 35.11
N ASN A 25 34.67 -39.41 34.45
CA ASN A 25 36.00 -39.33 33.83
C ASN A 25 36.13 -38.09 32.95
N ILE A 26 37.22 -37.36 33.16
CA ILE A 26 37.54 -36.08 32.51
C ILE A 26 38.07 -36.37 31.11
N THR A 27 37.31 -35.99 30.09
CA THR A 27 37.81 -35.71 28.74
C THR A 27 37.38 -34.30 28.36
N LYS A 28 38.35 -33.47 27.94
CA LYS A 28 38.14 -32.07 27.57
C LYS A 28 37.19 -32.00 26.36
N ALA A 29 35.94 -31.63 26.61
CA ALA A 29 34.97 -31.36 25.55
C ALA A 29 35.29 -29.99 24.91
N THR A 30 35.47 -29.99 23.59
CA THR A 30 35.53 -28.80 22.76
C THR A 30 34.18 -28.07 22.79
N PRO A 31 34.14 -26.73 22.78
CA PRO A 31 32.88 -25.99 22.77
C PRO A 31 32.23 -26.13 21.39
N VAL A 32 31.27 -27.04 21.26
CA VAL A 32 30.35 -27.07 20.12
C VAL A 32 29.49 -25.80 20.17
N LEU A 33 29.66 -24.93 19.19
CA LEU A 33 28.75 -23.80 18.97
C LEU A 33 27.31 -24.32 18.89
N PRO A 34 26.34 -23.70 19.57
CA PRO A 34 24.94 -24.06 19.38
C PRO A 34 24.52 -23.59 17.99
N THR A 35 24.71 -24.43 16.98
CA THR A 35 24.02 -24.30 15.69
C THR A 35 22.59 -24.77 15.88
N GLY A 36 21.87 -24.09 16.79
CA GLY A 36 20.44 -24.24 16.95
C GLY A 36 19.76 -23.46 15.83
N HIS A 37 19.69 -24.05 14.64
CA HIS A 37 18.74 -23.58 13.65
C HIS A 37 17.36 -23.84 14.25
N LEU A 38 16.77 -22.83 14.89
CA LEU A 38 15.39 -22.89 15.35
C LEU A 38 14.51 -23.05 14.11
N HIS A 39 14.21 -24.29 13.77
CA HIS A 39 13.31 -24.60 12.68
C HIS A 39 11.92 -24.24 13.18
N CYS A 40 11.48 -23.02 12.86
CA CYS A 40 10.12 -22.58 13.13
C CYS A 40 9.19 -23.36 12.20
N PHE A 41 8.81 -24.57 12.61
CA PHE A 41 7.72 -25.30 11.98
C PHE A 41 6.43 -24.56 12.31
N ARG A 42 5.94 -23.74 11.37
CA ARG A 42 4.57 -23.27 11.43
C ARG A 42 3.70 -24.44 10.97
N SER A 43 3.04 -25.10 11.92
CA SER A 43 1.99 -26.08 11.64
C SER A 43 0.77 -25.35 11.07
N THR A 44 0.81 -24.99 9.78
CA THR A 44 -0.34 -24.37 9.12
C THR A 44 -1.29 -25.47 8.65
N SER A 45 -2.43 -25.63 9.31
CA SER A 45 -3.50 -26.54 8.86
C SER A 45 -4.40 -25.85 7.82
N PHE A 46 -5.19 -26.62 7.07
CA PHE A 46 -6.19 -26.06 6.15
C PHE A 46 -7.18 -25.15 6.88
N PHE A 47 -7.61 -25.53 8.08
CA PHE A 47 -8.54 -24.76 8.91
C PHE A 47 -7.98 -23.46 9.46
N ALA A 48 -6.65 -23.29 9.48
CA ALA A 48 -5.99 -22.06 9.92
C ALA A 48 -5.80 -21.04 8.77
N LYS A 49 -6.23 -21.35 7.54
CA LYS A 49 -6.13 -20.43 6.41
C LYS A 49 -7.18 -19.33 6.52
N VAL A 50 -6.75 -18.10 6.27
CA VAL A 50 -7.58 -16.89 6.28
C VAL A 50 -7.76 -16.35 4.87
N THR A 51 -8.79 -15.52 4.67
CA THR A 51 -9.05 -14.92 3.36
C THR A 51 -7.96 -13.93 2.97
N ALA A 52 -7.81 -13.70 1.66
CA ALA A 52 -6.82 -12.75 1.14
C ALA A 52 -7.01 -11.34 1.72
N GLU A 53 -8.25 -10.90 1.95
CA GLU A 53 -8.55 -9.62 2.58
C GLU A 53 -8.01 -9.53 4.01
N GLN A 54 -8.15 -10.59 4.79
CA GLN A 54 -7.63 -10.64 6.17
C GLN A 54 -6.09 -10.64 6.18
N LEU A 55 -5.45 -11.35 5.25
CA LEU A 55 -4.00 -11.32 5.06
C LEU A 55 -3.49 -9.93 4.66
N TRP A 56 -4.11 -9.31 3.66
CA TRP A 56 -3.70 -7.97 3.22
C TRP A 56 -3.97 -6.91 4.28
N LYS A 57 -5.07 -7.03 5.02
CA LYS A 57 -5.36 -6.17 6.16
C LYS A 57 -4.28 -6.31 7.23
N SER A 58 -3.84 -7.52 7.59
CA SER A 58 -2.80 -7.69 8.61
C SER A 58 -1.44 -7.14 8.17
N VAL A 59 -1.09 -7.26 6.88
CA VAL A 59 0.20 -6.79 6.34
C VAL A 59 0.24 -5.28 6.06
N THR A 60 -0.87 -4.70 5.60
CA THR A 60 -0.89 -3.29 5.16
C THR A 60 -1.43 -2.33 6.20
N SER A 61 -2.25 -2.82 7.15
CA SER A 61 -2.81 -1.96 8.19
C SER A 61 -1.81 -1.73 9.30
N VAL A 62 -1.87 -0.53 9.85
CA VAL A 62 -1.24 -0.16 11.12
C VAL A 62 -2.35 -0.01 12.16
N SER A 63 -1.98 -0.08 13.44
CA SER A 63 -2.90 0.20 14.54
C SER A 63 -3.59 1.56 14.32
N ASN A 64 -4.86 1.69 14.73
CA ASN A 64 -5.62 2.94 14.57
C ASN A 64 -4.87 4.15 15.15
N ALA A 65 -4.17 3.95 16.26
CA ALA A 65 -3.31 4.97 16.86
C ALA A 65 -2.11 5.33 15.97
N GLY A 66 -1.44 4.33 15.39
CA GLY A 66 -0.33 4.52 14.46
C GLY A 66 -0.74 5.26 13.18
N ARG A 67 -1.88 4.89 12.59
CA ARG A 67 -2.47 5.55 11.42
C ARG A 67 -2.78 7.02 11.67
N LYS A 68 -3.43 7.32 12.79
CA LYS A 68 -3.85 8.69 13.14
C LYS A 68 -2.67 9.61 13.42
N ARG A 69 -1.60 9.09 14.02
CA ARG A 69 -0.41 9.88 14.41
C ARG A 69 0.69 9.93 13.35
N GLY A 70 0.58 9.17 12.26
CA GLY A 70 1.57 9.17 11.18
C GLY A 70 2.95 8.64 11.61
N ARG A 71 2.99 7.66 12.51
CA ARG A 71 4.26 7.12 13.05
C ARG A 71 5.06 6.28 12.06
N ALA A 72 4.43 5.83 10.97
CA ALA A 72 5.08 5.01 9.95
C ALA A 72 5.60 5.88 8.80
N SER A 73 6.81 5.60 8.34
CA SER A 73 7.37 6.20 7.13
C SER A 73 6.57 5.75 5.90
N GLY A 74 6.14 6.71 5.08
CA GLY A 74 5.37 6.43 3.87
C GLY A 74 6.15 5.66 2.79
N HIS A 75 7.48 5.69 2.84
CA HIS A 75 8.35 5.12 1.81
C HIS A 75 8.39 3.58 1.84
N SER A 76 8.18 2.96 3.01
CA SER A 76 8.16 1.50 3.18
C SER A 76 6.73 0.92 3.16
N ARG A 77 5.73 1.70 2.70
CA ARG A 77 4.35 1.25 2.67
C ARG A 77 4.16 0.19 1.59
N LYS A 78 3.84 -1.04 2.03
CA LYS A 78 3.43 -2.12 1.13
C LYS A 78 2.02 -1.84 0.59
N GLN A 79 1.84 -1.98 -0.71
CA GLN A 79 0.53 -1.95 -1.35
C GLN A 79 -0.04 -3.36 -1.44
N SER A 80 -1.34 -3.50 -1.18
CA SER A 80 -2.06 -4.75 -1.39
C SER A 80 -2.10 -5.09 -2.88
N LYS A 81 -1.75 -6.33 -3.23
CA LYS A 81 -1.81 -6.83 -4.60
C LYS A 81 -2.96 -7.83 -4.72
N ASP A 82 -3.77 -7.69 -5.77
CA ASP A 82 -4.78 -8.69 -6.08
C ASP A 82 -4.12 -9.91 -6.73
N LEU A 83 -4.17 -11.05 -6.06
CA LEU A 83 -3.56 -12.29 -6.54
C LEU A 83 -4.46 -13.05 -7.52
N ASN A 84 -5.76 -12.71 -7.59
CA ASN A 84 -6.72 -13.37 -8.47
C ASN A 84 -6.65 -12.82 -9.90
N ARG A 85 -6.14 -11.60 -10.07
CA ARG A 85 -5.97 -10.97 -11.39
C ARG A 85 -5.02 -11.80 -12.26
N GLY A 86 -5.50 -12.17 -13.46
CA GLY A 86 -4.74 -12.99 -14.41
C GLY A 86 -4.82 -14.51 -14.16
N GLN A 87 -5.60 -14.96 -13.17
CA GLN A 87 -5.92 -16.37 -13.00
C GLN A 87 -7.26 -16.70 -13.68
N VAL A 88 -7.27 -17.76 -14.49
CA VAL A 88 -8.46 -18.28 -15.16
C VAL A 88 -8.85 -19.58 -14.46
N ILE A 89 -10.15 -19.76 -14.20
CA ILE A 89 -10.70 -20.95 -13.54
C ILE A 89 -10.41 -22.19 -14.41
N GLY A 90 -10.10 -23.31 -13.78
CA GLY A 90 -9.82 -24.57 -14.48
C GLY A 90 -8.40 -24.70 -15.01
N HIS A 91 -7.52 -23.75 -14.67
CA HIS A 91 -6.11 -23.88 -14.99
C HIS A 91 -5.25 -23.89 -13.73
N GLY A 92 -4.38 -24.89 -13.62
CA GLY A 92 -3.43 -25.04 -12.51
C GLY A 92 -1.98 -25.06 -12.96
N LYS A 93 -1.10 -25.49 -12.05
CA LYS A 93 0.31 -25.82 -12.35
C LYS A 93 0.41 -27.03 -13.28
N ILE A 94 -0.47 -28.00 -13.08
CA ILE A 94 -0.66 -29.11 -14.03
C ILE A 94 -1.59 -28.59 -15.13
N ASN A 95 -1.14 -28.71 -16.38
CA ASN A 95 -1.92 -28.32 -17.53
C ASN A 95 -2.89 -29.45 -17.88
N MET A 96 -4.10 -29.40 -17.33
CA MET A 96 -5.13 -30.42 -17.53
C MET A 96 -6.32 -29.80 -18.23
N VAL A 97 -6.89 -30.49 -19.23
CA VAL A 97 -8.15 -30.12 -19.86
C VAL A 97 -9.33 -30.62 -19.03
N TRP A 98 -10.20 -29.69 -18.64
CA TRP A 98 -11.42 -29.90 -17.88
C TRP A 98 -12.62 -29.51 -18.76
N PRO A 99 -13.31 -30.49 -19.37
CA PRO A 99 -14.49 -30.21 -20.19
C PRO A 99 -15.56 -29.49 -19.35
N GLY A 100 -16.08 -28.38 -19.87
CA GLY A 100 -17.05 -27.52 -19.19
C GLY A 100 -16.44 -26.44 -18.29
N LEU A 101 -15.12 -26.41 -18.09
CA LEU A 101 -14.44 -25.39 -17.28
C LEU A 101 -13.41 -24.59 -18.09
N ASN A 102 -12.38 -25.25 -18.61
CA ASN A 102 -11.36 -24.59 -19.44
C ASN A 102 -11.49 -24.89 -20.94
N ALA A 103 -12.25 -25.93 -21.30
CA ALA A 103 -12.55 -26.32 -22.66
C ALA A 103 -14.06 -26.55 -22.82
N PRO A 104 -14.63 -26.33 -24.01
CA PRO A 104 -16.02 -26.67 -24.27
C PRO A 104 -16.24 -28.19 -24.11
N VAL A 105 -17.44 -28.60 -23.69
CA VAL A 105 -17.79 -30.02 -23.51
C VAL A 105 -17.79 -30.78 -24.84
N ILE A 106 -18.16 -30.10 -25.92
CA ILE A 106 -18.22 -30.66 -27.27
C ILE A 106 -17.30 -29.83 -28.17
N ARG A 107 -16.35 -30.48 -28.86
CA ARG A 107 -15.57 -29.87 -29.93
C ARG A 107 -16.01 -30.50 -31.25
N GLY A 108 -16.77 -29.76 -32.04
CA GLY A 108 -17.35 -30.26 -33.29
C GLY A 108 -18.37 -31.36 -33.02
N LYS A 109 -18.00 -32.62 -33.28
CA LYS A 109 -18.86 -33.82 -33.09
C LYS A 109 -18.41 -34.72 -31.94
N GLU A 110 -17.27 -34.42 -31.31
CA GLU A 110 -16.67 -35.26 -30.28
C GLU A 110 -16.78 -34.63 -28.90
N VAL A 111 -17.07 -35.46 -27.91
CA VAL A 111 -17.08 -35.08 -26.50
C VAL A 111 -15.63 -34.98 -26.04
N VAL A 112 -15.27 -33.84 -25.44
CA VAL A 112 -13.90 -33.59 -24.99
C VAL A 112 -13.64 -34.38 -23.71
N GLU A 113 -12.64 -35.26 -23.76
CA GLU A 113 -12.20 -35.98 -22.58
C GLU A 113 -11.23 -35.16 -21.72
N ARG A 114 -11.08 -35.59 -20.46
CA ARG A 114 -10.08 -35.02 -19.54
C ARG A 114 -8.70 -35.56 -19.93
N VAL A 115 -7.83 -34.66 -20.40
CA VAL A 115 -6.49 -35.02 -20.86
C VAL A 115 -5.44 -34.09 -20.25
N GLU A 116 -4.31 -34.66 -19.82
CA GLU A 116 -3.13 -33.91 -19.43
C GLU A 116 -2.38 -33.43 -20.66
N LEU A 117 -2.22 -32.12 -20.78
CA LEU A 117 -1.42 -31.48 -21.82
C LEU A 117 0.01 -31.25 -21.31
N PRO A 118 0.98 -31.12 -22.23
CA PRO A 118 2.31 -30.70 -21.87
C PRO A 118 2.30 -29.33 -21.16
N PRO A 119 3.32 -29.02 -20.35
CA PRO A 119 3.40 -27.77 -19.63
C PRO A 119 3.61 -26.57 -20.57
N ASP A 120 2.67 -25.62 -20.56
CA ASP A 120 2.71 -24.40 -21.38
C ASP A 120 3.62 -23.32 -20.77
N LYS A 121 4.91 -23.33 -21.14
CA LYS A 121 5.90 -22.34 -20.65
C LYS A 121 5.51 -20.89 -20.96
N GLU A 122 4.99 -20.64 -22.16
CA GLU A 122 4.57 -19.30 -22.60
C GLU A 122 3.49 -18.69 -21.70
N ARG A 123 2.63 -19.53 -21.12
CA ARG A 123 1.58 -19.09 -20.22
C ARG A 123 2.15 -18.67 -18.87
N GLU A 124 3.10 -19.43 -18.33
CA GLU A 124 3.79 -19.08 -17.10
C GLU A 124 4.53 -17.75 -17.26
N GLU A 125 5.19 -17.54 -18.40
CA GLU A 125 5.84 -16.28 -18.74
C GLU A 125 4.84 -15.11 -18.82
N ARG A 126 3.66 -15.30 -19.42
CA ARG A 126 2.61 -14.27 -19.44
C ARG A 126 2.14 -13.91 -18.03
N ILE A 127 1.97 -14.89 -17.14
CA ILE A 127 1.60 -14.65 -15.73
C ILE A 127 2.72 -13.91 -15.00
N LEU A 128 3.98 -14.26 -15.25
CA LEU A 128 5.14 -13.58 -14.67
C LEU A 128 5.23 -12.12 -15.13
N LYS A 129 5.09 -11.85 -16.44
CA LYS A 129 5.04 -10.48 -16.98
C LYS A 129 3.93 -9.66 -16.32
N LEU A 130 2.74 -10.22 -16.16
CA LEU A 130 1.63 -9.56 -15.46
C LEU A 130 1.97 -9.26 -13.99
N ARG A 131 2.65 -10.17 -13.29
CA ARG A 131 3.09 -9.96 -11.90
C ARG A 131 4.17 -8.88 -11.79
N GLU A 132 5.08 -8.81 -12.76
CA GLU A 132 6.10 -7.77 -12.86
C GLU A 132 5.47 -6.40 -13.16
N GLU A 133 4.47 -6.34 -14.04
CA GLU A 133 3.71 -5.11 -14.30
C GLU A 133 2.96 -4.62 -13.06
N MET A 134 2.41 -5.54 -12.27
CA MET A 134 1.79 -5.25 -10.97
C MET A 134 2.81 -4.83 -9.90
N GLN A 135 4.11 -5.02 -10.13
CA GLN A 135 5.16 -4.70 -9.18
C GLN A 135 5.64 -3.26 -9.37
N GLY A 136 5.01 -2.32 -8.64
CA GLY A 136 5.65 -1.02 -8.37
C GLY A 136 4.68 0.14 -8.19
N PHE A 137 5.01 1.01 -7.25
CA PHE A 137 4.50 2.37 -7.25
C PHE A 137 5.26 3.15 -8.32
N ARG A 138 4.58 3.51 -9.42
CA ARG A 138 5.14 4.43 -10.40
C ARG A 138 4.84 5.86 -9.93
N PRO A 139 5.85 6.70 -9.66
CA PRO A 139 5.58 8.09 -9.36
C PRO A 139 4.90 8.74 -10.57
N LEU A 140 3.96 9.65 -10.30
CA LEU A 140 3.33 10.48 -11.32
C LEU A 140 4.43 11.28 -12.04
N LYS A 141 4.68 10.96 -13.31
CA LYS A 141 5.55 11.74 -14.20
C LYS A 141 4.66 12.75 -14.93
N LEU A 142 4.77 14.02 -14.55
CA LEU A 142 4.09 15.12 -15.24
C LEU A 142 4.98 15.63 -16.37
N SER A 143 4.35 16.04 -17.48
CA SER A 143 5.03 16.78 -18.54
C SER A 143 5.43 18.19 -18.03
N PRO A 144 6.46 18.82 -18.59
CA PRO A 144 6.86 20.18 -18.20
C PRO A 144 5.75 21.22 -18.36
N LEU A 145 4.84 21.04 -19.32
CA LEU A 145 3.74 21.97 -19.61
C LEU A 145 2.59 21.86 -18.59
N GLU A 146 2.33 20.66 -18.07
CA GLU A 146 1.27 20.42 -17.06
C GLU A 146 1.74 20.72 -15.64
N ARG A 147 3.02 21.09 -15.49
CA ARG A 147 3.65 21.37 -14.21
C ARG A 147 3.28 22.78 -13.76
N GLY A 148 3.00 22.92 -12.46
CA GLY A 148 2.90 24.24 -11.85
C GLY A 148 4.28 24.85 -11.56
N TRP A 149 4.35 25.74 -10.57
CA TRP A 149 5.56 26.50 -10.25
C TRP A 149 6.73 25.63 -9.78
N SER A 150 6.45 24.50 -9.13
CA SER A 150 7.51 23.66 -8.56
C SER A 150 7.13 22.18 -8.49
N GLY A 151 8.06 21.32 -8.92
CA GLY A 151 7.97 19.87 -8.73
C GLY A 151 6.72 19.25 -9.34
N SER A 152 6.24 18.21 -8.70
CA SER A 152 4.91 17.65 -8.92
C SER A 152 3.84 18.33 -8.06
N ARG A 153 4.12 19.51 -7.48
CA ARG A 153 3.18 20.20 -6.60
C ARG A 153 2.07 20.85 -7.42
N MET A 154 0.91 21.00 -6.79
CA MET A 154 -0.28 21.60 -7.41
C MET A 154 -0.23 23.12 -7.63
N PRO A 155 0.46 23.96 -6.82
CA PRO A 155 0.48 25.41 -7.04
C PRO A 155 1.00 25.78 -8.44
N GLY A 156 0.28 26.65 -9.12
CA GLY A 156 0.51 27.06 -10.51
C GLY A 156 -0.06 26.11 -11.56
N ARG A 157 -0.72 25.02 -11.17
CA ARG A 157 -1.36 24.08 -12.11
C ARG A 157 -2.83 24.46 -12.32
N SER A 158 -3.29 24.35 -13.57
CA SER A 158 -4.71 24.40 -13.91
C SER A 158 -5.38 23.07 -13.56
N ILE A 159 -6.52 23.12 -12.85
CA ILE A 159 -7.35 21.94 -12.58
C ILE A 159 -8.40 21.77 -13.67
N GLY A 160 -8.74 22.85 -14.39
CA GLY A 160 -9.78 22.92 -15.40
C GLY A 160 -11.02 23.66 -14.89
N PRO A 161 -12.16 23.54 -15.60
CA PRO A 161 -13.39 24.23 -15.21
C PRO A 161 -13.97 23.68 -13.90
N PRO A 162 -14.67 24.51 -13.11
CA PRO A 162 -15.33 24.05 -11.89
C PRO A 162 -16.48 23.09 -12.22
N ASP A 163 -16.77 22.17 -11.29
CA ASP A 163 -17.83 21.17 -11.46
C ASP A 163 -19.18 21.80 -11.88
N PRO A 164 -19.93 21.20 -12.80
CA PRO A 164 -21.25 21.69 -13.21
C PRO A 164 -22.28 21.51 -12.08
N VAL A 165 -23.30 22.37 -12.03
CA VAL A 165 -24.45 22.18 -11.12
C VAL A 165 -25.76 22.33 -11.88
N GLY A 166 -26.56 21.26 -11.82
CA GLY A 166 -27.78 21.14 -12.62
C GLY A 166 -27.45 21.25 -14.10
N GLU A 167 -28.05 22.23 -14.77
CA GLU A 167 -27.88 22.49 -16.21
C GLU A 167 -26.76 23.49 -16.52
N ARG A 168 -26.10 24.08 -15.52
CA ARG A 168 -25.04 25.09 -15.75
C ARG A 168 -23.68 24.43 -15.87
N THR A 169 -23.07 24.56 -17.04
CA THR A 169 -21.67 24.26 -17.30
C THR A 169 -20.82 25.52 -17.25
N TYR A 170 -19.55 25.37 -16.88
CA TYR A 170 -18.61 26.46 -16.67
C TYR A 170 -17.35 26.29 -17.52
N GLU A 171 -17.51 25.92 -18.79
CA GLU A 171 -16.41 25.55 -19.69
C GLU A 171 -15.45 26.70 -19.99
N ASN A 172 -15.95 27.94 -19.97
CA ASN A 172 -15.15 29.14 -20.23
C ASN A 172 -14.27 29.55 -19.03
N PHE A 173 -14.38 28.86 -17.90
CA PHE A 173 -13.62 29.19 -16.70
C PHE A 173 -12.45 28.23 -16.55
N ASP A 174 -11.28 28.76 -16.25
CA ASP A 174 -10.15 27.96 -15.78
C ASP A 174 -9.89 28.21 -14.30
N THR A 175 -9.56 27.13 -13.58
CA THR A 175 -9.23 27.16 -12.16
C THR A 175 -7.73 26.93 -11.98
N VAL A 176 -7.03 27.92 -11.44
CA VAL A 176 -5.59 27.84 -11.15
C VAL A 176 -5.39 27.77 -9.64
N VAL A 177 -4.60 26.80 -9.19
CA VAL A 177 -4.26 26.67 -7.77
C VAL A 177 -3.16 27.65 -7.42
N VAL A 178 -3.40 28.52 -6.44
CA VAL A 178 -2.39 29.46 -5.94
C VAL A 178 -1.62 28.86 -4.77
N GLU A 179 -2.33 28.25 -3.82
CA GLU A 179 -1.73 27.71 -2.60
C GLU A 179 -2.31 26.33 -2.28
N LEU A 180 -1.44 25.38 -1.96
CA LEU A 180 -1.83 24.12 -1.33
C LEU A 180 -0.89 23.83 -0.16
N GLN A 181 -1.31 24.22 1.03
CA GLN A 181 -0.52 24.11 2.25
C GLN A 181 -1.12 23.08 3.20
N MET A 182 -0.26 22.35 3.92
CA MET A 182 -0.67 21.52 5.05
C MET A 182 -0.66 22.36 6.33
N VAL A 183 -1.83 22.52 6.95
CA VAL A 183 -2.05 23.26 8.19
C VAL A 183 -2.39 22.28 9.31
N THR A 184 -1.99 22.56 10.55
CA THR A 184 -2.30 21.69 11.69
C THR A 184 -3.04 22.43 12.79
N ARG A 185 -4.04 21.79 13.41
CA ARG A 185 -4.81 22.30 14.56
C ARG A 185 -4.62 21.38 15.75
N MET A 186 -4.45 21.94 16.95
CA MET A 186 -4.44 21.16 18.20
C MET A 186 -5.88 20.85 18.65
N THR A 187 -6.12 19.60 19.03
CA THR A 187 -7.41 19.09 19.52
C THR A 187 -7.20 18.31 20.82
N GLY A 188 -8.16 18.34 21.74
CA GLY A 188 -8.01 17.64 23.02
C GLY A 188 -7.84 16.13 22.89
N THR A 189 -8.59 15.48 21.99
CA THR A 189 -8.58 14.02 21.84
C THR A 189 -7.42 13.50 20.98
N PHE A 190 -7.18 14.14 19.83
CA PHE A 190 -6.22 13.64 18.85
C PHE A 190 -4.88 14.38 18.88
N GLY A 191 -4.75 15.44 19.68
CA GLY A 191 -3.59 16.32 19.67
C GLY A 191 -3.50 17.07 18.35
N ARG A 192 -2.32 17.03 17.71
CA ARG A 192 -2.06 17.71 16.44
C ARG A 192 -2.75 16.99 15.28
N VAL A 193 -3.79 17.61 14.73
CA VAL A 193 -4.53 17.11 13.56
C VAL A 193 -4.12 17.88 12.32
N ARG A 194 -3.68 17.17 11.27
CA ARG A 194 -3.35 17.77 9.97
C ARG A 194 -4.58 17.98 9.10
N ARG A 195 -4.56 19.08 8.35
CA ARG A 195 -5.52 19.45 7.30
C ARG A 195 -4.78 20.06 6.12
N HIS A 196 -5.42 20.10 4.98
CA HIS A 196 -4.94 20.79 3.79
C HIS A 196 -5.81 22.02 3.56
N LYS A 197 -5.15 23.18 3.40
CA LYS A 197 -5.75 24.43 2.95
C LYS A 197 -5.40 24.58 1.47
N ALA A 198 -6.41 24.68 0.63
CA ALA A 198 -6.27 24.98 -0.78
C ALA A 198 -6.82 26.38 -1.05
N VAL A 199 -6.12 27.17 -1.85
CA VAL A 199 -6.59 28.44 -2.39
C VAL A 199 -6.52 28.34 -3.90
N GLY A 200 -7.67 28.52 -4.54
CA GLY A 200 -7.80 28.55 -5.98
C GLY A 200 -8.29 29.91 -6.45
N VAL A 201 -7.99 30.22 -7.70
CA VAL A 201 -8.50 31.39 -8.42
C VAL A 201 -9.17 30.88 -9.68
N VAL A 202 -10.33 31.44 -10.01
CA VAL A 202 -11.09 31.12 -11.22
C VAL A 202 -11.23 32.36 -12.06
N GLY A 203 -11.04 32.23 -13.37
CA GLY A 203 -11.22 33.32 -14.32
C GLY A 203 -11.72 32.84 -15.66
N ASN A 204 -12.49 33.69 -16.35
CA ASN A 204 -13.01 33.43 -17.69
C ASN A 204 -12.24 34.15 -18.81
N GLY A 205 -11.11 34.79 -18.49
CA GLY A 205 -10.35 35.64 -19.43
C GLY A 205 -11.04 36.95 -19.83
N ASN A 206 -12.30 37.16 -19.44
CA ASN A 206 -13.14 38.31 -19.81
C ASN A 206 -13.41 39.23 -18.61
N GLY A 207 -12.42 39.37 -17.72
CA GLY A 207 -12.47 40.27 -16.57
C GLY A 207 -13.25 39.76 -15.34
N LEU A 208 -13.95 38.62 -15.42
CA LEU A 208 -14.56 38.01 -14.24
C LEU A 208 -13.57 37.06 -13.56
N VAL A 209 -13.23 37.39 -12.32
CA VAL A 209 -12.31 36.60 -11.49
C VAL A 209 -12.93 36.37 -10.11
N GLY A 210 -12.78 35.15 -9.60
CA GLY A 210 -13.15 34.78 -8.24
C GLY A 210 -11.98 34.08 -7.54
N PHE A 211 -11.88 34.24 -6.23
CA PHE A 211 -10.94 33.48 -5.41
C PHE A 211 -11.69 32.85 -4.23
N ALA A 212 -11.28 31.65 -3.82
CA ALA A 212 -11.85 31.01 -2.65
C ALA A 212 -10.82 30.06 -2.02
N SER A 213 -11.10 29.69 -0.77
CA SER A 213 -10.27 28.75 -0.04
C SER A 213 -11.09 27.59 0.50
N GLY A 214 -10.56 26.38 0.36
CA GLY A 214 -11.13 25.14 0.89
C GLY A 214 -10.22 24.55 1.97
N LYS A 215 -10.81 23.90 2.97
CA LYS A 215 -10.05 23.26 4.07
C LYS A 215 -10.60 21.88 4.36
N SER A 216 -9.83 20.85 4.05
CA SER A 216 -10.24 19.45 4.28
C SER A 216 -9.12 18.61 4.91
N ALA A 217 -9.42 17.38 5.32
CA ALA A 217 -8.43 16.42 5.80
C ALA A 217 -7.57 15.85 4.66
N GLU A 218 -8.11 15.81 3.44
CA GLU A 218 -7.42 15.34 2.24
C GLU A 218 -7.20 16.50 1.26
N ALA A 219 -6.07 16.45 0.52
CA ALA A 219 -5.71 17.50 -0.42
C ALA A 219 -6.71 17.62 -1.59
N LYS A 220 -7.12 16.49 -2.19
CA LYS A 220 -8.11 16.48 -3.28
C LYS A 220 -9.44 17.06 -2.82
N ALA A 221 -9.94 16.63 -1.66
CA ALA A 221 -11.17 17.16 -1.10
C ALA A 221 -11.09 18.66 -0.78
N ALA A 222 -9.92 19.17 -0.37
CA ALA A 222 -9.73 20.61 -0.15
C ALA A 222 -9.79 21.40 -1.46
N LEU A 223 -9.23 20.86 -2.55
CA LEU A 223 -9.32 21.45 -3.89
C LEU A 223 -10.76 21.46 -4.40
N SER A 224 -11.46 20.33 -4.34
CA SER A 224 -12.88 20.26 -4.74
C SER A 224 -13.76 21.18 -3.90
N GLN A 225 -13.46 21.39 -2.62
CA GLN A 225 -14.15 22.40 -1.82
C GLN A 225 -13.86 23.83 -2.29
N ALA A 226 -12.59 24.14 -2.62
CA ALA A 226 -12.24 25.45 -3.15
C ALA A 226 -12.94 25.70 -4.50
N GLU A 227 -12.94 24.73 -5.41
CA GLU A 227 -13.62 24.78 -6.71
C GLU A 227 -15.13 25.03 -6.56
N ASN A 228 -15.80 24.29 -5.67
CA ASN A 228 -17.23 24.48 -5.42
C ASN A 228 -17.58 25.86 -4.84
N LEU A 229 -16.65 26.47 -4.10
CA LEU A 229 -16.80 27.84 -3.57
C LEU A 229 -16.48 28.91 -4.62
N LEU A 230 -15.60 28.60 -5.57
CA LEU A 230 -15.20 29.48 -6.67
C LEU A 230 -16.28 29.63 -7.74
N ARG A 231 -17.26 28.73 -7.75
CA ARG A 231 -18.42 28.82 -8.64
C ARG A 231 -19.16 30.15 -8.42
N PRO A 232 -19.58 30.84 -9.50
CA PRO A 232 -20.45 32.02 -9.39
C PRO A 232 -21.72 31.69 -8.60
N ARG A 233 -21.93 32.40 -7.48
CA ARG A 233 -23.18 32.32 -6.70
C ARG A 233 -24.15 33.38 -7.21
N ARG A 234 -25.43 33.02 -7.36
CA ARG A 234 -26.48 34.04 -7.54
C ARG A 234 -26.62 34.82 -6.24
N HIS A 235 -26.70 36.15 -6.35
CA HIS A 235 -27.35 36.99 -5.34
C HIS A 235 -28.86 36.88 -5.49
#